data_AF-A0A166T4M5-F1
#
_entry.id   AF-A0A166T4M5-F1
#
_cell.length_a   1.000
_cell.length_b   1.000
_cell.length_c   1.000
_cell.angle_alpha   90.00
_cell.angle_beta   90.00
_cell.angle_gamma   90.00
#
_symmetry.space_group_name_H-M   'P 1'
#
loop_
_entity.id
_entity.type
_entity.pdbx_description
1 polymer ?
#
loop_
_entity_poly.entity_id
_entity_poly.type
_entity_poly.pdbx_seq_one_letter_code
_entity_poly.pdbx_strand_id
1 'polypeptide(L)'
;MAPVSLALTLLIAGFGVQAGNPVWESTVKLQAPHPVEQLAVDVAGYAIRDNATHAQAMAKRYVAMRPQAGPGKAKLWPDKTISYCYATEEARTILYDYLLAATREWQRKGLFRDVYKYSEVADPGASCTGNSQREKILVISYNNLGLLSTTLGQPSLDDNDEDYKGPNMALSERNDVGMLDVVSNIAHELGHAWGLTHEHQNPYFWAPPLGYGSFANSPFNEDTFNCEALKDYEEIHRKVQVDAPSEVWLLCSNRRVASRHGFSAAEFLPILEDMQFEVTDHNAGYGGVDWDSLMIYPSGAGGKGSAAPPAAGQDQDANDHRENVLLRKDGQKIKAHFEPSDRDVQGIRKLYEDSSFPEGQPVLPNNPKSKWYSKLTGKFKKDKCKK
;
A
#
# COMPACT_ATOMS: atom_id res chain seq x y z
N MET A 1 39.36 48.18 74.98
CA MET A 1 40.08 47.44 76.04
C MET A 1 39.57 46.01 76.04
N ALA A 2 40.48 45.07 75.76
CA ALA A 2 40.54 43.64 76.09
C ALA A 2 39.33 42.69 75.90
N PRO A 3 39.62 41.38 75.68
CA PRO A 3 38.85 40.47 74.82
C PRO A 3 38.25 39.27 75.59
N VAL A 4 37.41 38.43 74.95
CA VAL A 4 37.36 36.97 75.19
C VAL A 4 36.82 36.23 73.95
N SER A 5 37.58 35.22 73.53
CA SER A 5 37.32 34.20 72.50
C SER A 5 36.15 33.26 72.82
N LEU A 6 35.52 32.61 71.82
CA LEU A 6 35.48 31.14 71.75
C LEU A 6 34.90 30.56 70.44
N ALA A 7 35.61 29.54 69.97
CA ALA A 7 35.15 28.30 69.32
C ALA A 7 34.50 28.35 67.93
N LEU A 8 35.37 28.11 66.94
CA LEU A 8 35.07 27.50 65.65
C LEU A 8 34.68 26.02 65.84
N THR A 9 33.54 25.59 65.30
CA THR A 9 33.21 24.16 65.16
C THR A 9 32.88 23.88 63.70
N LEU A 10 33.76 23.13 63.03
CA LEU A 10 33.50 22.49 61.74
C LEU A 10 32.47 21.38 61.95
N LEU A 11 31.36 21.42 61.20
CA LEU A 11 30.51 20.27 60.95
C LEU A 11 30.48 19.99 59.45
N ILE A 12 31.25 18.97 59.06
CA ILE A 12 31.17 18.29 57.77
C ILE A 12 29.88 17.47 57.81
N ALA A 13 28.83 17.94 57.13
CA ALA A 13 27.64 17.14 56.87
C ALA A 13 27.81 16.48 55.50
N GLY A 14 28.08 15.18 55.51
CA GLY A 14 28.14 14.36 54.30
C GLY A 14 26.79 14.33 53.59
N PHE A 15 26.85 14.42 52.26
CA PHE A 15 25.74 14.04 51.39
C PHE A 15 25.55 12.51 51.50
N GLY A 16 24.76 12.11 52.49
CA GLY A 16 24.13 10.80 52.51
C GLY A 16 23.08 10.77 51.42
N VAL A 17 23.34 9.96 50.39
CA VAL A 17 22.35 9.53 49.40
C VAL A 17 21.19 8.89 50.18
N GLN A 18 20.08 9.61 50.30
CA GLN A 18 18.84 9.02 50.80
C GLN A 18 18.31 8.08 49.72
N ALA A 19 18.51 6.79 49.99
CA ALA A 19 17.84 5.69 49.32
C ALA A 19 16.31 5.83 49.41
N GLY A 20 15.66 5.26 48.40
CA GLY A 20 14.24 5.36 48.05
C GLY A 20 13.24 5.43 49.21
N ASN A 21 12.31 6.37 49.06
CA ASN A 21 11.06 6.40 49.79
C ASN A 21 10.15 5.26 49.24
N PRO A 22 9.61 4.36 50.08
CA PRO A 22 8.81 3.20 49.65
C PRO A 22 7.47 3.55 48.95
N VAL A 23 7.15 4.84 48.82
CA VAL A 23 5.99 5.33 48.05
C VAL A 23 6.23 5.35 46.53
N TRP A 24 7.47 5.17 46.07
CA TRP A 24 7.84 5.12 44.64
C TRP A 24 8.38 3.76 44.16
N GLU A 25 8.40 2.74 45.02
CA GLU A 25 8.63 1.37 44.58
C GLU A 25 7.34 0.82 43.99
N SER A 26 7.28 0.73 42.66
CA SER A 26 6.24 -0.05 42.01
C SER A 26 6.34 -1.47 42.54
N THR A 27 5.28 -1.95 43.21
CA THR A 27 5.06 -3.39 43.34
C THR A 27 4.86 -3.94 41.94
N VAL A 28 5.95 -4.24 41.24
CA VAL A 28 5.98 -5.14 40.09
C VAL A 28 5.64 -6.50 40.68
N LYS A 29 4.35 -6.76 40.84
CA LYS A 29 3.86 -8.13 40.87
C LYS A 29 4.20 -8.67 39.49
N LEU A 30 5.24 -9.49 39.41
CA LEU A 30 5.48 -10.34 38.25
C LEU A 30 4.16 -11.05 37.98
N GLN A 31 3.47 -10.56 36.94
CA GLN A 31 2.28 -11.19 36.43
C GLN A 31 2.71 -12.62 36.11
N ALA A 32 2.00 -13.61 36.67
CA ALA A 32 2.26 -15.00 36.32
C ALA A 32 2.31 -15.07 34.78
N PRO A 33 3.32 -15.74 34.18
CA PRO A 33 3.46 -15.78 32.73
C PRO A 33 2.10 -16.15 32.16
N HIS A 34 1.56 -15.26 31.31
CA HIS A 34 0.35 -15.58 30.57
C HIS A 34 0.57 -16.95 29.93
N PRO A 35 -0.40 -17.88 30.00
CA PRO A 35 -0.27 -19.16 29.34
C PRO A 35 0.19 -18.89 27.90
N VAL A 36 1.37 -19.42 27.55
CA VAL A 36 1.94 -19.28 26.22
C VAL A 36 1.03 -20.10 25.32
N GLU A 37 0.02 -19.45 24.78
CA GLU A 37 -0.82 -20.02 23.76
C GLU A 37 0.09 -20.21 22.54
N GLN A 38 0.34 -21.46 22.16
CA GLN A 38 1.06 -21.75 20.93
C GLN A 38 0.18 -21.26 19.78
N LEU A 39 0.53 -20.10 19.22
CA LEU A 39 -0.05 -19.63 17.97
C LEU A 39 0.28 -20.70 16.92
N ALA A 40 -0.74 -21.42 16.48
CA ALA A 40 -0.62 -22.32 15.34
C ALA A 40 -0.07 -21.49 14.18
N VAL A 41 0.92 -21.99 13.46
CA VAL A 41 1.49 -21.30 12.31
C VAL A 41 1.28 -22.11 11.04
N ASP A 42 1.00 -21.45 9.92
CA ASP A 42 0.85 -22.12 8.63
C ASP A 42 2.20 -22.65 8.14
N VAL A 43 2.19 -23.35 6.99
CA VAL A 43 3.41 -23.90 6.39
C VAL A 43 4.47 -22.85 6.09
N ALA A 44 4.11 -21.57 6.02
CA ALA A 44 4.99 -20.44 5.80
C ALA A 44 5.35 -19.68 7.09
N GLY A 45 4.91 -20.15 8.26
CA GLY A 45 5.28 -19.62 9.58
C GLY A 45 4.41 -18.48 10.09
N TYR A 46 3.28 -18.21 9.44
CA TYR A 46 2.34 -17.16 9.83
C TYR A 46 1.39 -17.65 10.91
N ALA A 47 1.14 -16.86 11.95
CA ALA A 47 0.12 -17.20 12.94
C ALA A 47 -1.24 -17.44 12.26
N ILE A 48 -1.73 -18.67 12.32
CA ILE A 48 -3.08 -19.10 11.98
C ILE A 48 -3.97 -18.51 13.08
N ARG A 49 -4.51 -17.32 12.82
CA ARG A 49 -5.83 -16.98 13.39
C ARG A 49 -6.80 -18.02 12.84
N ASP A 50 -7.51 -18.70 13.74
CA ASP A 50 -8.43 -19.79 13.45
C ASP A 50 -9.38 -19.41 12.30
N ASN A 51 -9.14 -19.90 11.07
CA ASN A 51 -9.87 -19.41 9.88
C ASN A 51 -9.91 -20.38 8.70
N ALA A 52 -10.03 -21.68 8.94
CA ALA A 52 -10.22 -22.65 7.84
C ALA A 52 -11.48 -22.34 7.00
N THR A 53 -12.51 -21.71 7.57
CA THR A 53 -13.72 -21.24 6.89
C THR A 53 -13.56 -19.88 6.21
N HIS A 54 -12.65 -19.03 6.67
CA HIS A 54 -12.45 -17.67 6.15
C HIS A 54 -11.39 -17.63 5.04
N ALA A 55 -10.38 -18.50 5.09
CA ALA A 55 -9.41 -18.65 4.02
C ALA A 55 -10.08 -19.08 2.70
N GLN A 56 -11.10 -19.94 2.74
CA GLN A 56 -11.92 -20.29 1.56
C GLN A 56 -12.86 -19.15 1.12
N ALA A 57 -13.35 -18.34 2.06
CA ALA A 57 -14.22 -17.18 1.77
C ALA A 57 -13.45 -15.96 1.23
N MET A 58 -12.16 -15.84 1.54
CA MET A 58 -11.28 -14.71 1.16
C MET A 58 -10.41 -15.03 -0.08
N ALA A 59 -10.33 -16.29 -0.50
CA ALA A 59 -9.35 -16.79 -1.48
C ALA A 59 -9.33 -16.13 -2.87
N LYS A 60 -10.28 -15.24 -3.23
CA LYS A 60 -10.55 -14.95 -4.64
C LYS A 60 -11.03 -13.53 -5.01
N ARG A 61 -10.74 -12.46 -4.26
CA ARG A 61 -11.48 -11.20 -4.50
C ARG A 61 -10.64 -9.93 -4.49
N TYR A 62 -9.54 -9.96 -5.20
CA TYR A 62 -8.70 -8.79 -5.46
C TYR A 62 -8.37 -8.76 -6.95
N VAL A 63 -8.11 -7.57 -7.48
CA VAL A 63 -7.58 -7.37 -8.83
C VAL A 63 -6.10 -7.04 -8.72
N ALA A 64 -5.30 -7.82 -9.42
CA ALA A 64 -3.87 -7.64 -9.45
C ALA A 64 -3.34 -7.78 -10.87
N MET A 65 -2.12 -7.29 -11.08
CA MET A 65 -1.38 -7.61 -12.29
C MET A 65 -1.21 -9.13 -12.41
N ARG A 66 -1.25 -9.62 -13.64
CA ARG A 66 -0.82 -10.96 -14.01
C ARG A 66 0.67 -10.89 -14.34
N PRO A 67 1.55 -11.50 -13.54
CA PRO A 67 2.96 -11.51 -13.83
C PRO A 67 3.20 -12.18 -15.18
N GLN A 68 3.91 -11.51 -16.09
CA GLN A 68 4.25 -12.12 -17.37
C GLN A 68 5.69 -11.83 -17.78
N ALA A 69 6.30 -12.83 -18.42
CA ALA A 69 7.57 -12.67 -19.10
C ALA A 69 7.35 -12.02 -20.49
N GLY A 70 8.21 -11.07 -20.84
CA GLY A 70 8.28 -10.45 -22.17
C GLY A 70 8.29 -8.91 -22.15
N PRO A 71 8.60 -8.27 -23.29
CA PRO A 71 8.54 -6.81 -23.43
C PRO A 71 7.13 -6.25 -23.15
N GLY A 72 7.05 -5.06 -22.54
CA GLY A 72 5.79 -4.37 -22.25
C GLY A 72 4.92 -5.01 -21.15
N LYS A 73 5.47 -5.93 -20.35
CA LYS A 73 4.75 -6.67 -19.29
C LYS A 73 5.34 -6.42 -17.92
N ALA A 74 4.48 -6.31 -16.91
CA ALA A 74 4.90 -6.16 -15.52
C ALA A 74 5.34 -7.49 -14.91
N LYS A 75 6.41 -7.42 -14.11
CA LYS A 75 6.99 -8.52 -13.34
C LYS A 75 6.80 -8.28 -11.86
N LEU A 76 6.92 -9.35 -11.08
CA LEU A 76 6.98 -9.26 -9.63
C LEU A 76 8.37 -8.76 -9.20
N TRP A 77 8.44 -8.15 -8.03
CA TRP A 77 9.72 -7.81 -7.42
C TRP A 77 10.47 -9.08 -7.00
N PRO A 78 11.74 -9.25 -7.40
CA PRO A 78 12.53 -10.43 -7.06
C PRO A 78 12.70 -10.56 -5.54
N ASP A 79 12.67 -11.79 -5.05
CA ASP A 79 12.82 -12.11 -3.62
C ASP A 79 11.88 -11.30 -2.70
N LYS A 80 10.72 -10.87 -3.21
CA LYS A 80 9.75 -10.02 -2.50
C LYS A 80 10.40 -8.75 -1.94
N THR A 81 11.29 -8.14 -2.70
CA THR A 81 12.05 -6.96 -2.29
C THR A 81 11.87 -5.84 -3.30
N ILE A 82 11.16 -4.79 -2.91
CA ILE A 82 11.12 -3.54 -3.67
C ILE A 82 12.45 -2.84 -3.45
N SER A 83 13.29 -2.86 -4.48
CA SER A 83 14.52 -2.06 -4.52
C SER A 83 14.14 -0.65 -4.96
N TYR A 84 14.44 0.36 -4.17
CA TYR A 84 14.04 1.73 -4.44
C TYR A 84 15.19 2.72 -4.22
N CYS A 85 15.00 3.94 -4.70
CA CYS A 85 15.84 5.09 -4.38
C CYS A 85 15.02 6.37 -4.57
N TYR A 86 15.49 7.48 -3.99
CA TYR A 86 14.84 8.77 -4.16
C TYR A 86 15.43 9.55 -5.34
N ALA A 87 14.56 10.18 -6.14
CA ALA A 87 14.99 10.97 -7.28
C ALA A 87 15.90 12.14 -6.86
N THR A 88 15.66 12.71 -5.67
CA THR A 88 16.41 13.85 -5.11
C THR A 88 16.55 13.73 -3.59
N GLU A 89 17.52 14.43 -3.01
CA GLU A 89 17.68 14.53 -1.54
C GLU A 89 16.47 15.19 -0.87
N GLU A 90 15.83 16.15 -1.55
CA GLU A 90 14.59 16.75 -1.10
C GLU A 90 13.47 15.70 -0.99
N ALA A 91 13.28 14.88 -2.03
CA ALA A 91 12.28 13.82 -2.02
C ALA A 91 12.53 12.84 -0.87
N ARG A 92 13.80 12.46 -0.63
CA ARG A 92 14.17 11.63 0.52
C ARG A 92 13.81 12.31 1.84
N THR A 93 14.23 13.55 2.02
CA THR A 93 14.02 14.31 3.26
C THR A 93 12.54 14.42 3.62
N ILE A 94 11.69 14.71 2.63
CA ILE A 94 10.25 14.90 2.85
C ILE A 94 9.52 13.56 3.03
N LEU A 95 9.83 12.58 2.18
CA LEU A 95 9.01 11.36 2.07
C LEU A 95 9.49 10.21 2.95
N TYR A 96 10.70 10.26 3.51
CA TYR A 96 11.28 9.11 4.23
C TYR A 96 10.40 8.62 5.39
N ASP A 97 9.99 9.52 6.28
CA ASP A 97 9.20 9.15 7.45
C ASP A 97 7.79 8.68 7.06
N TYR A 98 7.19 9.30 6.03
CA TYR A 98 5.88 8.88 5.52
C TYR A 98 5.94 7.50 4.84
N LEU A 99 6.97 7.25 4.03
CA LEU A 99 7.19 5.94 3.41
C LEU A 99 7.40 4.87 4.49
N LEU A 100 8.21 5.17 5.52
CA LEU A 100 8.40 4.26 6.64
C LEU A 100 7.09 4.00 7.40
N ALA A 101 6.25 5.01 7.62
CA ALA A 101 4.93 4.82 8.22
C ALA A 101 4.00 3.96 7.33
N ALA A 102 3.95 4.24 6.03
CA ALA A 102 3.15 3.50 5.07
C ALA A 102 3.56 2.01 4.99
N THR A 103 4.86 1.72 4.99
CA THR A 103 5.35 0.34 5.03
C THR A 103 4.95 -0.38 6.33
N ARG A 104 4.87 0.34 7.46
CA ARG A 104 4.42 -0.23 8.74
C ARG A 104 2.95 -0.59 8.72
N GLU A 105 2.10 0.13 7.98
CA GLU A 105 0.69 -0.24 7.83
C GLU A 105 0.52 -1.61 7.19
N TRP A 106 1.23 -1.85 6.07
CA TRP A 106 1.28 -3.17 5.44
C TRP A 106 1.85 -4.26 6.35
N GLN A 107 2.91 -3.95 7.10
CA GLN A 107 3.52 -4.89 8.04
C GLN A 107 2.57 -5.28 9.17
N ARG A 108 1.84 -4.32 9.75
CA ARG A 108 0.87 -4.55 10.82
C ARG A 108 -0.30 -5.43 10.35
N LYS A 109 -0.68 -5.31 9.08
CA LYS A 109 -1.78 -6.07 8.46
C LYS A 109 -1.38 -7.49 8.02
N GLY A 110 -0.09 -7.78 7.91
CA GLY A 110 0.39 -9.16 7.71
C GLY A 110 1.46 -9.35 6.64
N LEU A 111 1.94 -8.28 5.99
CA LEU A 111 3.14 -8.35 5.13
C LEU A 111 4.41 -8.22 5.97
N PHE A 112 4.81 -9.31 6.63
CA PHE A 112 5.94 -9.32 7.55
C PHE A 112 7.22 -8.78 6.92
N ARG A 113 7.86 -7.82 7.61
CA ARG A 113 9.07 -7.10 7.15
C ARG A 113 10.25 -8.00 6.75
N ASP A 114 10.34 -9.21 7.34
CA ASP A 114 11.43 -10.14 7.08
C ASP A 114 11.22 -10.94 5.78
N VAL A 115 9.99 -10.91 5.25
CA VAL A 115 9.56 -11.57 4.01
C VAL A 115 9.38 -10.55 2.90
N TYR A 116 8.60 -9.49 3.14
CA TYR A 116 8.33 -8.40 2.19
C TYR A 116 9.17 -7.19 2.56
N LYS A 117 10.12 -6.84 1.69
CA LYS A 117 11.19 -5.89 2.01
C LYS A 117 11.15 -4.68 1.11
N TYR A 118 11.63 -3.59 1.68
CA TYR A 118 11.95 -2.35 0.99
C TYR A 118 13.43 -2.08 1.22
N SER A 119 14.19 -1.92 0.14
CA SER A 119 15.64 -1.67 0.21
C SER A 119 15.99 -0.43 -0.58
N GLU A 120 16.50 0.60 0.09
CA GLU A 120 17.14 1.72 -0.57
C GLU A 120 18.48 1.22 -1.16
N VAL A 121 18.64 1.24 -2.48
CA VAL A 121 19.79 0.63 -3.18
C VAL A 121 20.74 1.63 -3.82
N ALA A 122 20.39 2.92 -3.82
CA ALA A 122 21.22 3.98 -4.36
C ALA A 122 20.96 5.29 -3.60
N ASP A 123 21.99 6.12 -3.50
CA ASP A 123 21.86 7.46 -2.94
C ASP A 123 21.00 8.35 -3.86
N PRO A 124 20.30 9.36 -3.30
CA PRO A 124 19.47 10.23 -4.10
C PRO A 124 20.20 10.96 -5.23
N GLY A 125 19.45 11.37 -6.26
CA GLY A 125 20.00 12.09 -7.41
C GLY A 125 20.54 11.19 -8.50
N ALA A 126 21.70 11.54 -9.09
CA ALA A 126 22.21 10.88 -10.30
C ALA A 126 22.50 9.38 -10.13
N SER A 127 22.87 8.94 -8.92
CA SER A 127 23.12 7.52 -8.64
C SER A 127 21.83 6.69 -8.63
N CYS A 128 20.69 7.35 -8.43
CA CYS A 128 19.35 6.80 -8.49
C CYS A 128 18.77 6.87 -9.91
N THR A 129 18.62 8.09 -10.47
CA THR A 129 17.93 8.30 -11.74
C THR A 129 18.74 7.86 -12.95
N GLY A 130 20.07 7.91 -12.86
CA GLY A 130 21.01 7.44 -13.88
C GLY A 130 21.61 6.07 -13.58
N ASN A 131 21.00 5.29 -12.67
CA ASN A 131 21.52 3.98 -12.30
C ASN A 131 21.54 3.02 -13.51
N SER A 132 22.60 2.22 -13.65
CA SER A 132 22.69 1.22 -14.73
C SER A 132 21.68 0.08 -14.62
N GLN A 133 21.01 -0.07 -13.47
CA GLN A 133 19.94 -1.04 -13.21
C GLN A 133 18.59 -0.35 -13.00
N ARG A 134 18.37 0.82 -13.61
CA ARG A 134 17.18 1.65 -13.43
C ARG A 134 15.86 0.91 -13.71
N GLU A 135 15.88 -0.12 -14.55
CA GLU A 135 14.76 -1.01 -14.85
C GLU A 135 14.36 -1.94 -13.68
N LYS A 136 15.19 -2.02 -12.64
CA LYS A 136 15.00 -2.85 -11.43
C LYS A 136 14.86 -2.03 -10.16
N ILE A 137 14.79 -0.70 -10.27
CA ILE A 137 14.77 0.20 -9.14
C ILE A 137 13.53 1.09 -9.25
N LEU A 138 12.72 1.12 -8.19
CA LEU A 138 11.63 2.06 -8.04
C LEU A 138 12.20 3.44 -7.70
N VAL A 139 12.07 4.39 -8.62
CA VAL A 139 12.47 5.78 -8.35
C VAL A 139 11.29 6.52 -7.72
N ILE A 140 11.48 6.95 -6.48
CA ILE A 140 10.50 7.72 -5.70
C ILE A 140 10.80 9.20 -5.87
N SER A 141 9.83 9.95 -6.40
CA SER A 141 9.91 11.40 -6.62
C SER A 141 8.88 12.13 -5.77
N TYR A 142 9.22 13.36 -5.38
CA TYR A 142 8.32 14.25 -4.66
C TYR A 142 7.71 15.29 -5.60
N ASN A 143 6.44 15.60 -5.39
CA ASN A 143 5.80 16.77 -5.94
C ASN A 143 4.88 17.44 -4.90
N ASN A 144 4.73 18.75 -5.00
CA ASN A 144 3.82 19.55 -4.16
C ASN A 144 2.44 19.78 -4.82
N LEU A 145 2.16 19.09 -5.93
CA LEU A 145 0.92 19.25 -6.71
C LEU A 145 -0.20 18.32 -6.25
N GLY A 146 0.10 17.36 -5.36
CA GLY A 146 -0.86 16.35 -4.93
C GLY A 146 -1.01 15.22 -5.94
N LEU A 147 -0.08 15.11 -6.88
CA LEU A 147 -0.02 14.00 -7.82
C LEU A 147 0.49 12.75 -7.08
N LEU A 148 -0.30 11.69 -7.15
CA LEU A 148 0.01 10.36 -6.64
C LEU A 148 -0.07 9.42 -7.82
N SER A 149 1.02 8.71 -8.11
CA SER A 149 1.05 7.75 -9.21
C SER A 149 2.20 6.79 -9.03
N THR A 150 1.93 5.50 -9.27
CA THR A 150 2.93 4.45 -9.17
C THR A 150 2.75 3.45 -10.28
N THR A 151 3.87 3.03 -10.88
CA THR A 151 3.87 1.92 -11.82
C THR A 151 3.53 0.60 -11.13
N LEU A 152 2.72 -0.23 -11.78
CA LEU A 152 2.33 -1.54 -11.25
C LEU A 152 3.49 -2.54 -11.24
N GLY A 153 3.86 -3.04 -10.06
CA GLY A 153 4.93 -4.04 -9.95
C GLY A 153 6.28 -3.52 -10.44
N GLN A 154 6.98 -4.38 -11.17
CA GLN A 154 8.19 -4.06 -11.91
C GLN A 154 7.90 -4.14 -13.42
N PRO A 155 7.36 -3.08 -14.04
CA PRO A 155 7.21 -2.99 -15.49
C PRO A 155 8.53 -3.25 -16.22
N SER A 156 8.47 -4.03 -17.29
CA SER A 156 9.58 -4.14 -18.23
C SER A 156 9.78 -2.82 -18.96
N LEU A 157 11.01 -2.54 -19.39
CA LEU A 157 11.26 -1.43 -20.32
C LEU A 157 10.37 -1.63 -21.56
N ASP A 158 9.71 -0.56 -21.98
CA ASP A 158 8.95 -0.54 -23.23
C ASP A 158 9.89 -0.09 -24.34
N ASP A 159 10.13 -0.95 -25.32
CA ASP A 159 10.97 -0.61 -26.49
C ASP A 159 10.36 0.53 -27.33
N ASN A 160 9.07 0.87 -27.12
CA ASN A 160 8.36 1.95 -27.81
C ASN A 160 8.33 3.28 -27.05
N ASP A 161 8.76 3.28 -25.78
CA ASP A 161 8.88 4.49 -24.96
C ASP A 161 10.34 4.65 -24.53
N GLU A 162 11.12 5.33 -25.39
CA GLU A 162 12.54 5.58 -25.12
C GLU A 162 12.77 6.40 -23.84
N ASP A 163 11.77 7.17 -23.39
CA ASP A 163 11.82 7.96 -22.17
C ASP A 163 11.53 7.13 -20.92
N TYR A 164 10.86 5.99 -21.08
CA TYR A 164 10.58 5.07 -19.99
C TYR A 164 11.83 4.34 -19.50
N LYS A 165 12.35 4.79 -18.35
CA LYS A 165 13.57 4.20 -17.77
C LYS A 165 13.30 3.05 -16.79
N GLY A 166 12.06 2.83 -16.39
CA GLY A 166 11.70 1.80 -15.42
C GLY A 166 10.72 2.26 -14.34
N PRO A 167 10.53 1.45 -13.30
CA PRO A 167 9.49 1.67 -12.28
C PRO A 167 9.61 3.05 -11.63
N ASN A 168 8.49 3.73 -11.42
CA ASN A 168 8.47 5.06 -10.81
C ASN A 168 7.27 5.21 -9.87
N MET A 169 7.45 6.10 -8.90
CA MET A 169 6.45 6.48 -7.90
C MET A 169 6.57 7.98 -7.68
N ALA A 170 5.50 8.72 -7.94
CA ALA A 170 5.37 10.14 -7.65
C ALA A 170 4.49 10.31 -6.42
N LEU A 171 5.03 10.91 -5.37
CA LEU A 171 4.36 11.09 -4.09
C LEU A 171 4.22 12.57 -3.74
N SER A 172 3.23 12.87 -2.91
CA SER A 172 2.99 14.19 -2.35
C SER A 172 2.64 14.10 -0.88
N GLU A 173 3.00 15.12 -0.11
CA GLU A 173 2.63 15.26 1.31
C GLU A 173 1.28 15.98 1.50
N ARG A 174 0.58 16.26 0.41
CA ARG A 174 -0.75 16.87 0.46
C ARG A 174 -1.76 15.91 1.06
N ASN A 175 -2.50 16.41 2.04
CA ASN A 175 -3.55 15.69 2.77
C ASN A 175 -4.96 16.13 2.35
N ASP A 176 -5.09 16.90 1.27
CA ASP A 176 -6.34 17.32 0.65
C ASP A 176 -6.64 16.58 -0.68
N VAL A 177 -5.88 15.51 -0.95
CA VAL A 177 -5.98 14.66 -2.15
C VAL A 177 -6.13 13.19 -1.78
N GLY A 178 -6.59 12.37 -2.74
CA GLY A 178 -6.78 10.94 -2.54
C GLY A 178 -7.69 10.64 -1.35
N MET A 179 -7.15 9.90 -0.38
CA MET A 179 -7.78 9.48 0.87
C MET A 179 -7.75 10.53 1.99
N LEU A 180 -7.21 11.73 1.74
CA LEU A 180 -7.10 12.81 2.73
C LEU A 180 -6.16 12.50 3.91
N ASP A 181 -5.28 11.51 3.73
CA ASP A 181 -4.24 11.13 4.66
C ASP A 181 -2.96 10.76 3.90
N VAL A 182 -1.83 11.37 4.28
CA VAL A 182 -0.56 11.24 3.55
C VAL A 182 -0.02 9.82 3.61
N VAL A 183 -0.06 9.21 4.81
CA VAL A 183 0.48 7.86 5.03
C VAL A 183 -0.35 6.84 4.26
N SER A 184 -1.67 6.97 4.30
CA SER A 184 -2.62 6.11 3.59
C SER A 184 -2.41 6.24 2.08
N ASN A 185 -2.33 7.46 1.56
CA ASN A 185 -2.04 7.72 0.14
C ASN A 185 -0.75 7.01 -0.29
N ILE A 186 0.33 7.14 0.48
CA ILE A 186 1.60 6.46 0.16
C ILE A 186 1.47 4.94 0.32
N ALA A 187 0.69 4.45 1.29
CA ALA A 187 0.44 3.02 1.45
C ALA A 187 -0.34 2.44 0.26
N HIS A 188 -1.27 3.18 -0.34
CA HIS A 188 -1.97 2.82 -1.57
C HIS A 188 -1.01 2.74 -2.76
N GLU A 189 -0.16 3.76 -2.91
CA GLU A 189 0.91 3.75 -3.93
C GLU A 189 1.86 2.56 -3.75
N LEU A 190 2.18 2.16 -2.51
CA LEU A 190 2.93 0.92 -2.26
C LEU A 190 2.15 -0.34 -2.67
N GLY A 191 0.81 -0.34 -2.59
CA GLY A 191 -0.04 -1.43 -3.09
C GLY A 191 0.12 -1.62 -4.61
N HIS A 192 0.14 -0.51 -5.37
CA HIS A 192 0.47 -0.52 -6.80
C HIS A 192 1.89 -1.03 -7.06
N ALA A 193 2.87 -0.55 -6.29
CA ALA A 193 4.24 -1.04 -6.41
C ALA A 193 4.32 -2.56 -6.21
N TRP A 194 3.52 -3.15 -5.32
CA TRP A 194 3.45 -4.60 -5.18
C TRP A 194 2.72 -5.30 -6.33
N GLY A 195 1.84 -4.60 -7.04
CA GLY A 195 1.12 -5.11 -8.21
C GLY A 195 -0.39 -5.22 -8.03
N LEU A 196 -0.97 -4.59 -7.00
CA LEU A 196 -2.42 -4.45 -6.87
C LEU A 196 -2.91 -3.32 -7.79
N THR A 197 -4.07 -3.49 -8.40
CA THR A 197 -4.78 -2.40 -9.09
C THR A 197 -5.86 -1.83 -8.20
N HIS A 198 -6.58 -0.80 -8.67
CA HIS A 198 -7.75 -0.35 -7.94
C HIS A 198 -8.82 -1.44 -7.88
N GLU A 199 -9.42 -1.60 -6.70
CA GLU A 199 -10.45 -2.62 -6.47
C GLU A 199 -11.69 -2.37 -7.34
N HIS A 200 -12.09 -1.10 -7.48
CA HIS A 200 -13.23 -0.74 -8.32
C HIS A 200 -12.98 -0.97 -9.81
N GLN A 201 -11.74 -1.16 -10.27
CA GLN A 201 -11.46 -1.41 -11.69
C GLN A 201 -11.69 -2.87 -12.12
N ASN A 202 -12.14 -3.74 -11.21
CA ASN A 202 -12.53 -5.11 -11.57
C ASN A 202 -13.65 -5.09 -12.62
N PRO A 203 -13.44 -5.61 -13.84
CA PRO A 203 -14.45 -5.55 -14.89
C PRO A 203 -15.76 -6.28 -14.54
N TYR A 204 -15.74 -7.23 -13.60
CA TYR A 204 -16.93 -7.96 -13.16
C TYR A 204 -17.77 -7.17 -12.15
N PHE A 205 -17.23 -6.09 -11.57
CA PHE A 205 -17.99 -5.16 -10.73
C PHE A 205 -18.82 -4.15 -11.53
N TRP A 206 -18.56 -4.02 -12.82
CA TRP A 206 -19.24 -3.08 -13.69
C TRP A 206 -20.33 -3.76 -14.51
N ALA A 207 -21.51 -3.14 -14.58
CA ALA A 207 -22.57 -3.58 -15.47
C ALA A 207 -22.16 -3.36 -16.94
N PRO A 208 -22.65 -4.18 -17.88
CA PRO A 208 -22.54 -3.88 -19.29
C PRO A 208 -23.24 -2.54 -19.60
N PRO A 209 -22.77 -1.75 -20.59
CA PRO A 209 -21.68 -2.07 -21.51
C PRO A 209 -20.26 -1.80 -20.95
N LEU A 210 -20.14 -1.21 -19.76
CA LEU A 210 -18.85 -0.81 -19.19
C LEU A 210 -18.01 -2.01 -18.74
N GLY A 211 -18.63 -3.10 -18.27
CA GLY A 211 -17.95 -4.29 -17.75
C GLY A 211 -18.55 -5.63 -18.17
N TYR A 212 -18.10 -6.68 -17.47
CA TYR A 212 -18.52 -8.08 -17.65
C TYR A 212 -19.49 -8.56 -16.57
N GLY A 213 -19.86 -7.70 -15.63
CA GLY A 213 -20.80 -8.04 -14.55
C GLY A 213 -22.24 -8.19 -15.02
N SER A 214 -23.16 -8.30 -14.06
CA SER A 214 -24.60 -8.40 -14.31
C SER A 214 -25.30 -7.06 -14.12
N PHE A 215 -26.21 -6.68 -15.04
CA PHE A 215 -27.07 -5.51 -14.87
C PHE A 215 -27.76 -5.42 -13.49
N ALA A 216 -28.21 -6.56 -12.95
CA ALA A 216 -28.93 -6.61 -11.68
C ALA A 216 -28.00 -6.47 -10.46
N ASN A 217 -26.81 -7.05 -10.51
CA ASN A 217 -25.99 -7.29 -9.31
C ASN A 217 -24.63 -6.59 -9.32
N SER A 218 -24.24 -5.96 -10.42
CA SER A 218 -23.00 -5.19 -10.50
C SER A 218 -23.05 -3.99 -9.55
N PRO A 219 -22.04 -3.81 -8.69
CA PRO A 219 -21.95 -2.66 -7.79
C PRO A 219 -21.72 -1.32 -8.49
N PHE A 220 -21.21 -1.32 -9.72
CA PHE A 220 -20.98 -0.12 -10.52
C PHE A 220 -21.68 -0.21 -11.88
N ASN A 221 -22.11 0.94 -12.39
CA ASN A 221 -22.73 1.17 -13.69
C ASN A 221 -22.60 2.67 -14.08
N GLU A 222 -23.19 3.04 -15.22
CA GLU A 222 -23.22 4.43 -15.71
C GLU A 222 -23.87 5.41 -14.70
N ASP A 223 -24.91 4.98 -13.96
CA ASP A 223 -25.59 5.83 -12.98
C ASP A 223 -24.75 6.08 -11.71
N THR A 224 -23.84 5.17 -11.38
CA THR A 224 -22.95 5.29 -10.21
C THR A 224 -21.66 6.04 -10.52
N PHE A 225 -21.27 6.15 -11.79
CA PHE A 225 -20.03 6.82 -12.21
C PHE A 225 -20.34 8.18 -12.84
N ASN A 226 -20.20 9.22 -12.02
CA ASN A 226 -20.35 10.60 -12.47
C ASN A 226 -19.03 11.12 -13.05
N CYS A 227 -18.77 10.79 -14.31
CA CYS A 227 -17.56 11.22 -15.04
C CYS A 227 -17.39 12.74 -15.07
N GLU A 228 -18.49 13.50 -15.14
CA GLU A 228 -18.46 14.97 -15.22
C GLU A 228 -18.04 15.62 -13.89
N ALA A 229 -18.12 14.89 -12.77
CA ALA A 229 -17.65 15.37 -11.47
C ALA A 229 -16.12 15.48 -11.40
N LEU A 230 -15.36 14.87 -12.32
CA LEU A 230 -13.90 14.90 -12.30
C LEU A 230 -13.36 16.31 -12.55
N LYS A 231 -12.31 16.70 -11.80
CA LYS A 231 -11.70 18.04 -11.86
C LYS A 231 -11.22 18.44 -13.25
N ASP A 232 -10.70 17.49 -14.00
CA ASP A 232 -10.12 17.67 -15.34
C ASP A 232 -11.11 17.42 -16.49
N TYR A 233 -12.38 17.09 -16.19
CA TYR A 233 -13.39 16.77 -17.21
C TYR A 233 -13.52 17.87 -18.27
N GLU A 234 -13.79 19.11 -17.85
CA GLU A 234 -14.04 20.23 -18.79
C GLU A 234 -12.85 20.50 -19.70
N GLU A 235 -11.63 20.43 -19.14
CA GLU A 235 -10.40 20.69 -19.88
C GLU A 235 -10.18 19.61 -20.93
N ILE A 236 -10.24 18.34 -20.53
CA ILE A 236 -10.00 17.22 -21.43
C ILE A 236 -11.13 17.09 -22.46
N HIS A 237 -12.39 17.23 -22.04
CA HIS A 237 -13.53 17.21 -22.95
C HIS A 237 -13.38 18.27 -24.05
N ARG A 238 -13.06 19.52 -23.68
CA ARG A 238 -12.83 20.60 -24.66
C ARG A 238 -11.66 20.30 -25.59
N LYS A 239 -10.54 19.78 -25.06
CA LYS A 239 -9.36 19.41 -25.84
C LYS A 239 -9.70 18.33 -26.87
N VAL A 240 -10.32 17.24 -26.45
CA VAL A 240 -10.68 16.10 -27.30
C VAL A 240 -11.79 16.46 -28.30
N GLN A 241 -12.72 17.34 -27.93
CA GLN A 241 -13.74 17.85 -28.84
C GLN A 241 -13.15 18.56 -30.06
N VAL A 242 -11.96 19.16 -29.92
CA VAL A 242 -11.22 19.81 -31.01
C VAL A 242 -10.31 18.81 -31.72
N ASP A 243 -9.50 18.07 -30.96
CA ASP A 243 -8.42 17.24 -31.50
C ASP A 243 -8.91 15.90 -32.08
N ALA A 244 -9.94 15.31 -31.47
CA ALA A 244 -10.48 13.98 -31.80
C ALA A 244 -11.99 13.88 -31.50
N PRO A 245 -12.86 14.63 -32.20
CA PRO A 245 -14.29 14.75 -31.88
C PRO A 245 -15.05 13.42 -31.86
N SER A 246 -14.60 12.41 -32.63
CA SER A 246 -15.20 11.07 -32.63
C SER A 246 -14.93 10.27 -31.35
N GLU A 247 -14.00 10.71 -30.49
CA GLU A 247 -13.60 10.03 -29.25
C GLU A 247 -14.21 10.67 -27.99
N VAL A 248 -14.89 11.81 -28.11
CA VAL A 248 -15.45 12.56 -26.94
C VAL A 248 -16.39 11.67 -26.11
N TRP A 249 -17.32 10.98 -26.76
CA TRP A 249 -18.29 10.10 -26.09
C TRP A 249 -17.63 8.86 -25.44
N LEU A 250 -16.39 8.53 -25.81
CA LEU A 250 -15.64 7.41 -25.26
C LEU A 250 -14.86 7.79 -23.99
N LEU A 251 -14.70 9.07 -23.67
CA LEU A 251 -13.92 9.53 -22.51
C LEU A 251 -14.44 8.97 -21.18
N CYS A 252 -15.76 8.78 -21.06
CA CYS A 252 -16.42 8.31 -19.85
C CYS A 252 -16.83 6.83 -19.89
N SER A 253 -16.49 6.10 -20.95
CA SER A 253 -16.92 4.72 -21.15
C SER A 253 -15.81 3.78 -21.62
N ASN A 254 -14.67 4.32 -22.05
CA ASN A 254 -13.53 3.56 -22.55
C ASN A 254 -12.24 4.01 -21.87
N ARG A 255 -11.74 3.16 -20.96
CA ARG A 255 -10.52 3.40 -20.18
C ARG A 255 -9.31 3.73 -21.06
N ARG A 256 -9.15 3.04 -22.20
CA ARG A 256 -8.01 3.23 -23.10
C ARG A 256 -8.05 4.59 -23.79
N VAL A 257 -9.24 5.06 -24.17
CA VAL A 257 -9.41 6.42 -24.71
C VAL A 257 -9.15 7.46 -23.64
N ALA A 258 -9.73 7.30 -22.44
CA ALA A 258 -9.47 8.19 -21.30
C ALA A 258 -7.95 8.29 -21.00
N SER A 259 -7.28 7.15 -20.88
CA SER A 259 -5.84 7.08 -20.58
C SER A 259 -4.98 7.75 -21.65
N ARG A 260 -5.28 7.53 -22.95
CA ARG A 260 -4.54 8.15 -24.07
C ARG A 260 -4.59 9.68 -24.03
N HIS A 261 -5.69 10.25 -23.57
CA HIS A 261 -5.86 11.70 -23.46
C HIS A 261 -5.42 12.25 -22.11
N GLY A 262 -4.88 11.42 -21.22
CA GLY A 262 -4.49 11.83 -19.87
C GLY A 262 -5.68 12.18 -18.98
N PHE A 263 -6.86 11.62 -19.26
CA PHE A 263 -8.07 11.90 -18.49
C PHE A 263 -8.15 11.01 -17.24
N SER A 264 -8.39 11.62 -16.09
CA SER A 264 -8.49 10.92 -14.79
C SER A 264 -9.60 9.85 -14.73
N ALA A 265 -10.60 9.89 -15.62
CA ALA A 265 -11.61 8.81 -15.72
C ALA A 265 -10.99 7.43 -15.96
N ALA A 266 -9.78 7.36 -16.54
CA ALA A 266 -9.05 6.10 -16.72
C ALA A 266 -8.76 5.37 -15.40
N GLU A 267 -8.67 6.11 -14.29
CA GLU A 267 -8.43 5.56 -12.96
C GLU A 267 -9.70 4.97 -12.31
N PHE A 268 -10.88 5.29 -12.85
CA PHE A 268 -12.17 4.77 -12.38
C PHE A 268 -12.68 3.63 -13.25
N LEU A 269 -12.57 3.78 -14.57
CA LEU A 269 -13.14 2.83 -15.52
C LEU A 269 -12.53 1.43 -15.38
N PRO A 270 -13.33 0.37 -15.65
CA PRO A 270 -12.86 -1.00 -15.53
C PRO A 270 -11.73 -1.33 -16.50
N ILE A 271 -10.87 -2.26 -16.09
CA ILE A 271 -9.80 -2.79 -16.92
C ILE A 271 -10.35 -3.98 -17.71
N LEU A 272 -10.70 -3.76 -18.98
CA LEU A 272 -11.30 -4.78 -19.87
C LEU A 272 -10.28 -5.58 -20.70
N GLU A 273 -9.11 -5.01 -20.97
CA GLU A 273 -8.12 -5.62 -21.86
C GLU A 273 -7.22 -6.59 -21.07
N ASP A 274 -7.53 -7.89 -21.06
CA ASP A 274 -6.91 -8.83 -20.10
C ASP A 274 -5.99 -9.89 -20.72
N MET A 275 -4.79 -9.46 -21.13
CA MET A 275 -3.62 -10.34 -20.97
C MET A 275 -2.81 -10.00 -19.71
N GLN A 276 -2.99 -8.85 -19.07
CA GLN A 276 -2.04 -8.36 -18.05
C GLN A 276 -2.57 -8.35 -16.62
N PHE A 277 -3.79 -8.81 -16.36
CA PHE A 277 -4.41 -8.77 -15.04
C PHE A 277 -4.98 -10.14 -14.66
N GLU A 278 -5.16 -10.36 -13.37
CA GLU A 278 -5.84 -11.54 -12.86
C GLU A 278 -7.02 -11.08 -12.02
N VAL A 279 -8.21 -11.32 -12.55
CA VAL A 279 -9.44 -11.26 -11.74
C VAL A 279 -9.67 -12.61 -11.12
N THR A 280 -9.72 -12.63 -9.79
CA THR A 280 -9.76 -13.89 -9.04
C THR A 280 -11.18 -14.45 -8.82
N ASP A 281 -12.22 -13.61 -8.98
CA ASP A 281 -13.64 -14.01 -8.94
C ASP A 281 -14.46 -13.31 -10.03
N HIS A 282 -14.83 -14.08 -11.05
CA HIS A 282 -15.63 -13.66 -12.21
C HIS A 282 -17.14 -13.56 -11.91
N ASN A 283 -17.59 -13.95 -10.71
CA ASN A 283 -18.99 -13.93 -10.30
C ASN A 283 -19.25 -12.97 -9.14
N ALA A 284 -18.26 -12.15 -8.79
CA ALA A 284 -18.29 -11.26 -7.65
C ALA A 284 -19.30 -10.12 -7.92
N GLY A 285 -20.54 -10.30 -7.46
CA GLY A 285 -21.53 -9.22 -7.38
C GLY A 285 -21.20 -8.24 -6.25
N TYR A 286 -22.17 -7.42 -5.84
CA TYR A 286 -22.01 -6.40 -4.79
C TYR A 286 -21.27 -6.84 -3.52
N GLY A 287 -21.53 -8.04 -2.99
CA GLY A 287 -20.86 -8.58 -1.78
C GLY A 287 -19.43 -9.10 -2.02
N GLY A 288 -19.00 -9.12 -3.27
CA GLY A 288 -17.67 -9.53 -3.67
C GLY A 288 -16.63 -8.42 -3.58
N VAL A 289 -17.06 -7.15 -3.68
CA VAL A 289 -16.19 -5.99 -3.53
C VAL A 289 -15.60 -5.97 -2.13
N ASP A 290 -14.30 -5.75 -2.05
CA ASP A 290 -13.68 -5.38 -0.79
C ASP A 290 -13.87 -3.88 -0.53
N TRP A 291 -15.03 -3.55 0.05
CA TRP A 291 -15.34 -2.15 0.38
C TRP A 291 -14.37 -1.53 1.39
N ASP A 292 -13.62 -2.35 2.13
CA ASP A 292 -12.60 -1.90 3.08
C ASP A 292 -11.19 -1.87 2.47
N SER A 293 -11.03 -2.17 1.18
CA SER A 293 -9.74 -2.16 0.49
C SER A 293 -9.12 -0.78 0.52
N LEU A 294 -7.83 -0.71 0.84
CA LEU A 294 -7.03 0.50 0.65
C LEU A 294 -6.95 0.88 -0.84
N MET A 295 -7.13 -0.09 -1.74
CA MET A 295 -7.07 0.08 -3.19
C MET A 295 -8.40 0.53 -3.80
N ILE A 296 -9.48 0.73 -3.03
CA ILE A 296 -10.71 1.34 -3.53
C ILE A 296 -10.68 2.86 -3.34
N TYR A 297 -11.04 3.62 -4.37
CA TYR A 297 -11.10 5.06 -4.23
C TYR A 297 -12.32 5.50 -3.41
N PRO A 298 -12.15 6.46 -2.47
CA PRO A 298 -13.30 7.12 -1.85
C PRO A 298 -14.07 7.91 -2.91
N SER A 299 -15.38 8.06 -2.70
CA SER A 299 -16.27 8.65 -3.71
C SER A 299 -15.86 10.04 -4.20
N GLY A 300 -15.23 10.86 -3.35
CA GLY A 300 -14.78 12.20 -3.72
C GLY A 300 -13.43 12.27 -4.41
N ALA A 301 -12.67 11.17 -4.50
CA ALA A 301 -11.33 11.18 -5.12
C ALA A 301 -11.40 11.71 -6.56
N GLY A 302 -10.49 12.64 -6.90
CA GLY A 302 -10.48 13.28 -8.23
C GLY A 302 -11.64 14.24 -8.54
N GLY A 303 -12.66 14.31 -7.67
CA GLY A 303 -13.87 15.12 -7.87
C GLY A 303 -13.67 16.62 -7.65
N LYS A 304 -14.43 17.45 -8.37
CA LYS A 304 -14.49 18.92 -8.25
C LYS A 304 -14.82 19.32 -6.81
N GLY A 305 -14.20 20.38 -6.30
CA GLY A 305 -14.42 20.88 -4.93
C GLY A 305 -13.22 20.77 -3.99
N SER A 306 -13.45 21.14 -2.73
CA SER A 306 -12.44 21.15 -1.67
C SER A 306 -12.53 19.92 -0.79
N ALA A 307 -11.40 19.48 -0.25
CA ALA A 307 -11.35 18.49 0.81
C ALA A 307 -10.30 18.88 1.84
N ALA A 308 -10.45 18.37 3.06
CA ALA A 308 -9.46 18.47 4.11
C ALA A 308 -9.52 17.20 4.97
N PRO A 309 -8.44 16.86 5.70
CA PRO A 309 -8.47 15.77 6.65
C PRO A 309 -9.60 15.93 7.68
N PRO A 310 -10.20 14.83 8.16
CA PRO A 310 -11.15 14.88 9.27
C PRO A 310 -10.46 15.35 10.55
N ALA A 311 -11.15 16.14 11.37
CA ALA A 311 -10.66 16.42 12.73
C ALA A 311 -10.75 15.15 13.60
N ALA A 312 -9.97 15.09 14.67
CA ALA A 312 -9.99 13.96 15.59
C ALA A 312 -11.43 13.70 16.10
N GLY A 313 -11.93 12.48 15.91
CA GLY A 313 -13.27 12.07 16.31
C GLY A 313 -14.39 12.36 15.30
N GLN A 314 -14.07 12.92 14.13
CA GLN A 314 -15.02 13.05 13.02
C GLN A 314 -15.00 11.80 12.12
N ASP A 315 -16.08 11.60 11.38
CA ASP A 315 -16.12 10.62 10.29
C ASP A 315 -15.06 10.96 9.24
N GLN A 316 -14.51 9.92 8.59
CA GLN A 316 -13.37 10.05 7.68
C GLN A 316 -13.62 10.98 6.49
N ASP A 317 -14.89 11.11 6.07
CA ASP A 317 -15.33 11.94 4.95
C ASP A 317 -16.03 13.23 5.39
N ALA A 318 -16.00 13.59 6.68
CA ALA A 318 -16.71 14.76 7.22
C ALA A 318 -16.35 16.08 6.55
N ASN A 319 -15.09 16.22 6.11
CA ASN A 319 -14.56 17.41 5.45
C ASN A 319 -14.29 17.18 3.95
N ASP A 320 -14.85 16.12 3.37
CA ASP A 320 -14.77 15.87 1.93
C ASP A 320 -15.97 16.49 1.20
N HIS A 321 -15.77 17.68 0.66
CA HIS A 321 -16.75 18.42 -0.13
C HIS A 321 -16.51 18.29 -1.63
N ARG A 322 -15.72 17.30 -2.05
CA ARG A 322 -15.58 16.97 -3.46
C ARG A 322 -16.88 16.34 -3.97
N GLU A 323 -17.21 16.62 -5.23
CA GLU A 323 -18.30 15.94 -5.93
C GLU A 323 -18.02 14.44 -5.98
N ASN A 324 -19.08 13.64 -5.81
CA ASN A 324 -18.94 12.19 -5.85
C ASN A 324 -18.73 11.73 -7.30
N VAL A 325 -17.58 11.13 -7.57
CA VAL A 325 -17.22 10.56 -8.88
C VAL A 325 -17.74 9.13 -9.02
N LEU A 326 -17.60 8.32 -7.98
CA LEU A 326 -18.09 6.94 -7.98
C LEU A 326 -18.86 6.66 -6.70
N LEU A 327 -20.11 6.21 -6.83
CA LEU A 327 -20.96 5.78 -5.73
C LEU A 327 -21.12 4.26 -5.73
N ARG A 328 -21.53 3.73 -4.59
CA ARG A 328 -22.08 2.37 -4.52
C ARG A 328 -23.44 2.35 -5.22
N LYS A 329 -23.86 1.20 -5.76
CA LYS A 329 -25.20 1.04 -6.37
C LYS A 329 -26.38 1.38 -5.45
N ASP A 330 -26.22 1.33 -4.13
CA ASP A 330 -27.22 1.76 -3.16
C ASP A 330 -27.23 3.29 -2.91
N GLY A 331 -26.44 4.05 -3.67
CA GLY A 331 -26.30 5.51 -3.57
C GLY A 331 -25.39 5.96 -2.43
N GLN A 332 -24.84 5.05 -1.63
CA GLN A 332 -23.93 5.41 -0.55
C GLN A 332 -22.54 5.77 -1.08
N LYS A 333 -21.86 6.68 -0.37
CA LYS A 333 -20.45 6.98 -0.62
C LYS A 333 -19.57 5.77 -0.26
N ILE A 334 -18.52 5.56 -1.04
CA ILE A 334 -17.36 4.75 -0.70
C ILE A 334 -16.49 5.61 0.21
N LYS A 335 -16.16 5.08 1.39
CA LYS A 335 -15.38 5.80 2.39
C LYS A 335 -13.89 5.71 2.09
N ALA A 336 -13.11 6.61 2.67
CA ALA A 336 -11.66 6.50 2.64
C ALA A 336 -11.21 5.45 3.67
N HIS A 337 -10.27 4.58 3.29
CA HIS A 337 -9.68 3.58 4.17
C HIS A 337 -8.22 3.94 4.44
N PHE A 338 -7.78 3.85 5.68
CA PHE A 338 -6.45 4.33 6.09
C PHE A 338 -5.43 3.22 6.34
N GLU A 339 -5.84 1.99 6.10
CA GLU A 339 -5.02 0.80 6.33
C GLU A 339 -5.39 -0.27 5.30
N PRO A 340 -4.42 -1.11 4.86
CA PRO A 340 -4.73 -2.24 4.01
C PRO A 340 -5.77 -3.16 4.64
N SER A 341 -6.69 -3.67 3.83
CA SER A 341 -7.60 -4.72 4.25
C SER A 341 -6.87 -6.07 4.36
N ASP A 342 -7.51 -7.04 5.01
CA ASP A 342 -6.99 -8.42 5.00
C ASP A 342 -6.94 -9.00 3.57
N ARG A 343 -7.80 -8.53 2.66
CA ARG A 343 -7.84 -9.01 1.26
C ARG A 343 -6.75 -8.37 0.41
N ASP A 344 -6.39 -7.10 0.66
CA ASP A 344 -5.24 -6.46 0.04
C ASP A 344 -3.95 -7.26 0.33
N VAL A 345 -3.75 -7.61 1.61
CA VAL A 345 -2.62 -8.44 2.06
C VAL A 345 -2.63 -9.81 1.39
N GLN A 346 -3.80 -10.44 1.31
CA GLN A 346 -3.92 -11.73 0.62
C GLN A 346 -3.64 -11.63 -0.87
N GLY A 347 -4.03 -10.53 -1.53
CA GLY A 347 -3.73 -10.27 -2.92
C GLY A 347 -2.23 -10.29 -3.18
N ILE A 348 -1.48 -9.54 -2.39
CA ILE A 348 -0.01 -9.52 -2.47
C ILE A 348 0.57 -10.88 -2.10
N ARG A 349 0.07 -11.56 -1.06
CA ARG A 349 0.55 -12.90 -0.72
C ARG A 349 0.37 -13.87 -1.88
N LYS A 350 -0.80 -13.94 -2.49
CA LYS A 350 -1.06 -14.86 -3.59
C LYS A 350 -0.21 -14.53 -4.81
N LEU A 351 0.01 -13.26 -5.15
CA LEU A 351 0.95 -12.88 -6.21
C LEU A 351 2.37 -13.41 -5.99
N TYR A 352 2.88 -13.36 -4.76
CA TYR A 352 4.29 -13.63 -4.46
C TYR A 352 4.56 -14.99 -3.78
N GLU A 353 3.53 -15.76 -3.42
CA GLU A 353 3.64 -17.05 -2.72
C GLU A 353 3.03 -18.21 -3.51
N ASP A 354 2.20 -17.94 -4.51
CA ASP A 354 1.61 -19.00 -5.34
C ASP A 354 2.62 -19.46 -6.39
N SER A 355 2.87 -20.78 -6.39
CA SER A 355 3.74 -21.46 -7.35
C SER A 355 3.28 -21.35 -8.80
N SER A 356 2.02 -20.99 -9.06
CA SER A 356 1.56 -20.66 -10.42
C SER A 356 2.19 -19.40 -10.98
N PHE A 357 2.79 -18.55 -10.13
CA PHE A 357 3.62 -17.42 -10.54
C PHE A 357 5.10 -17.82 -10.38
N PRO A 358 5.82 -18.07 -11.49
CA PRO A 358 7.09 -18.82 -11.49
C PRO A 358 8.27 -18.16 -10.74
N GLU A 359 8.09 -16.99 -10.13
CA GLU A 359 9.11 -16.30 -9.32
C GLU A 359 8.76 -16.26 -7.80
N GLY A 360 7.61 -16.79 -7.40
CA GLY A 360 6.99 -16.55 -6.10
C GLY A 360 7.09 -17.67 -5.06
N GLN A 361 8.26 -18.25 -4.78
CA GLN A 361 8.41 -19.03 -3.55
C GLN A 361 9.48 -18.45 -2.63
N PRO A 362 9.12 -17.86 -1.47
CA PRO A 362 10.10 -17.59 -0.43
C PRO A 362 10.68 -18.93 0.03
N VAL A 363 11.99 -19.11 -0.13
CA VAL A 363 12.67 -20.34 0.30
C VAL A 363 12.89 -20.27 1.82
N LEU A 364 11.91 -20.79 2.57
CA LEU A 364 11.90 -20.81 4.04
C LEU A 364 13.22 -21.32 4.62
N PRO A 365 13.67 -20.84 5.79
CA PRO A 365 14.93 -21.30 6.40
C PRO A 365 15.03 -22.81 6.65
N ASN A 366 13.90 -23.52 6.76
CA ASN A 366 13.83 -24.98 6.92
C ASN A 366 13.74 -25.73 5.57
N ASN A 367 13.69 -25.04 4.44
CA ASN A 367 13.75 -25.64 3.11
C ASN A 367 15.22 -25.92 2.74
N PRO A 368 15.57 -27.13 2.24
CA PRO A 368 16.94 -27.46 1.83
C PRO A 368 17.59 -26.51 0.82
N LYS A 369 16.77 -25.79 0.03
CA LYS A 369 17.23 -24.79 -0.94
C LYS A 369 17.58 -23.45 -0.31
N SER A 370 17.29 -23.24 0.99
CA SER A 370 17.53 -21.97 1.68
C SER A 370 18.99 -21.84 2.08
N LYS A 371 19.56 -20.65 1.88
CA LYS A 371 20.91 -20.31 2.40
C LYS A 371 21.01 -20.40 3.93
N TRP A 372 19.87 -20.44 4.63
CA TRP A 372 19.79 -20.55 6.09
C TRP A 372 19.62 -21.98 6.61
N TYR A 373 19.40 -22.97 5.73
CA TYR A 373 19.07 -24.35 6.09
C TYR A 373 20.14 -25.03 6.94
N SER A 374 21.41 -24.89 6.56
CA SER A 374 22.54 -25.45 7.30
C SER A 374 22.68 -24.83 8.70
N LYS A 375 22.44 -23.52 8.83
CA LYS A 375 22.49 -22.81 10.11
C LYS A 375 21.34 -23.20 11.03
N LEU A 376 20.13 -23.33 10.49
CA LEU A 376 18.94 -23.73 11.23
C LEU A 376 19.06 -25.19 11.71
N THR A 377 19.36 -26.12 10.81
CA THR A 377 19.56 -27.53 11.16
C THR A 377 20.76 -27.73 12.10
N GLY A 378 21.80 -26.91 11.98
CA GLY A 378 22.95 -26.89 12.89
C GLY A 378 22.60 -26.52 14.33
N LYS A 379 21.60 -25.64 14.56
CA LYS A 379 21.09 -25.33 15.91
C LYS A 379 20.38 -26.53 16.53
N PHE A 380 19.47 -27.16 15.79
CA PHE A 380 18.73 -28.34 16.27
C PHE A 380 19.61 -29.59 16.48
N LYS A 381 20.75 -29.69 15.78
CA LYS A 381 21.73 -30.76 16.01
C LYS A 381 22.55 -30.55 17.28
N LYS A 382 22.84 -29.30 17.67
CA LYS A 382 23.60 -29.01 18.91
C LYS A 382 22.78 -29.29 20.17
N ASP A 383 21.47 -29.13 20.12
CA ASP A 383 20.59 -29.34 21.28
C ASP A 383 20.22 -30.82 21.51
N LYS A 384 20.51 -31.72 20.55
CA LYS A 384 20.30 -33.18 20.71
C LYS A 384 21.45 -33.93 21.38
N CYS A 385 22.53 -33.26 21.77
CA CYS A 385 23.71 -33.87 22.42
C CYS A 385 23.95 -33.37 23.85
N LYS A 386 22.88 -33.11 24.61
CA LYS A 386 22.93 -33.03 26.08
C LYS A 386 21.90 -33.99 26.67
N LYS A 387 22.25 -35.27 26.72
CA LYS A 387 21.71 -36.21 27.70
C LYS A 387 22.87 -36.79 28.46
#